data_AF-A0A421FWJ7-F1
#
_entry.id   AF-A0A421FWJ7-F1
#
_cell.length_a   1.000
_cell.length_b   1.000
_cell.length_c   1.000
_cell.angle_alpha   90.00
_cell.angle_beta   90.00
_cell.angle_gamma   90.00
#
_symmetry.space_group_name_H-M   'P 1'
#
loop_
_entity.id
_entity.type
_entity.pdbx_description
1 polymer ?
#
loop_
_entity_poly.entity_id
_entity_poly.type
_entity_poly.pdbx_seq_one_letter_code
_entity_poly.pdbx_strand_id
1 'polypeptide(L)'
;MADLQPSNAPSSSPPDSQGPDDTTEASENSEEKSQTHRKRNLTNEERLEMAAFLFKNSQGEGRLPRSAITAAADKFKVHRNTASRIWNLMKPALDRGAVAEAMTVSVLSRKRGNCGRKKKDYSAEMERVKQLPADQRGSLRALSSAVGVPRTTLFRLLRDKETMSEPGDQGNPACSVKLTITDTIKPPLSEKNKRERLRFCYSKLRPNGLFDDMFNVVHVNTKWCSLPSTRDAKKAKVMFLVAVARPQRDVERQQHPPPAGDVGLLLAMSAALEKAGHVIKA
;
A
#
# COMPACT_ATOMS: atom_id res chain seq x y z
N MET A 1 -6.17 -20.02 60.13
CA MET A 1 -6.79 -19.80 61.45
C MET A 1 -7.87 -18.76 61.27
N ALA A 2 -9.10 -19.19 61.53
CA ALA A 2 -10.34 -18.42 61.67
C ALA A 2 -10.82 -17.59 60.46
N ASP A 3 -12.10 -17.55 60.12
CA ASP A 3 -13.22 -18.48 60.27
C ASP A 3 -14.41 -17.82 59.56
N LEU A 4 -15.36 -18.65 59.13
CA LEU A 4 -16.81 -18.43 59.05
C LEU A 4 -17.31 -17.23 58.22
N GLN A 5 -17.75 -17.42 56.97
CA GLN A 5 -19.00 -18.06 56.52
C GLN A 5 -20.25 -17.14 56.48
N PRO A 6 -21.16 -17.40 55.51
CA PRO A 6 -22.26 -16.53 55.10
C PRO A 6 -23.60 -16.92 55.76
N SER A 7 -24.61 -16.06 55.64
CA SER A 7 -25.97 -16.34 56.14
C SER A 7 -27.01 -16.40 55.00
N ASN A 8 -27.50 -17.63 54.77
CA ASN A 8 -28.88 -18.12 54.54
C ASN A 8 -29.89 -17.24 53.76
N ALA A 9 -30.48 -17.65 52.62
CA ALA A 9 -31.43 -18.77 52.34
C ALA A 9 -32.88 -18.49 52.81
N PRO A 10 -33.90 -19.30 52.49
CA PRO A 10 -34.56 -19.61 51.19
C PRO A 10 -36.11 -19.50 51.29
N SER A 11 -36.86 -19.68 50.19
CA SER A 11 -38.33 -19.95 50.21
C SER A 11 -38.79 -20.39 48.79
N SER A 12 -38.78 -21.68 48.46
CA SER A 12 -39.90 -22.65 48.54
C SER A 12 -40.97 -22.51 47.44
N SER A 13 -40.93 -23.42 46.46
CA SER A 13 -42.08 -23.91 45.67
C SER A 13 -42.73 -25.10 46.42
N PRO A 14 -43.72 -25.89 45.90
CA PRO A 14 -44.72 -25.78 44.80
C PRO A 14 -46.13 -26.19 45.39
N PRO A 15 -47.13 -26.86 44.74
CA PRO A 15 -47.35 -27.26 43.34
C PRO A 15 -48.78 -26.97 42.80
N ASP A 16 -49.02 -27.16 41.50
CA ASP A 16 -50.28 -27.78 41.06
C ASP A 16 -50.24 -28.33 39.61
N SER A 17 -50.42 -29.65 39.53
CA SER A 17 -51.44 -30.38 38.77
C SER A 17 -51.51 -30.36 37.23
N GLN A 18 -51.71 -31.58 36.70
CA GLN A 18 -51.65 -32.05 35.31
C GLN A 18 -52.94 -31.80 34.48
N GLY A 19 -52.80 -31.71 33.15
CA GLY A 19 -53.73 -32.35 32.18
C GLY A 19 -54.62 -31.43 31.31
N PRO A 20 -55.08 -31.89 30.12
CA PRO A 20 -55.02 -31.10 28.87
C PRO A 20 -56.36 -30.87 28.14
N ASP A 21 -56.25 -30.16 27.00
CA ASP A 21 -57.12 -30.09 25.81
C ASP A 21 -58.32 -29.11 25.83
N ASP A 22 -58.26 -28.04 25.01
CA ASP A 22 -59.16 -27.83 23.85
C ASP A 22 -58.78 -26.57 23.03
N THR A 23 -58.86 -26.77 21.73
CA THR A 23 -58.83 -25.91 20.53
C THR A 23 -59.38 -24.48 20.69
N THR A 24 -58.77 -23.48 20.02
CA THR A 24 -59.39 -22.51 19.07
C THR A 24 -58.53 -21.24 18.82
N GLU A 25 -58.09 -21.11 17.57
CA GLU A 25 -57.83 -19.94 16.71
C GLU A 25 -57.18 -18.60 17.19
N ALA A 26 -56.15 -18.24 16.41
CA ALA A 26 -55.86 -16.91 15.83
C ALA A 26 -55.58 -15.70 16.73
N SER A 27 -54.29 -15.35 16.82
CA SER A 27 -53.82 -13.97 16.52
C SER A 27 -52.29 -13.96 16.36
N GLU A 28 -51.83 -14.01 15.11
CA GLU A 28 -50.46 -13.69 14.72
C GLU A 28 -50.23 -12.17 14.91
N ASN A 29 -49.84 -11.76 16.11
CA ASN A 29 -49.26 -10.42 16.30
C ASN A 29 -47.75 -10.50 16.07
N SER A 30 -47.37 -10.56 14.79
CA SER A 30 -45.99 -10.41 14.36
C SER A 30 -45.60 -8.94 14.46
N GLU A 31 -45.19 -8.50 15.65
CA GLU A 31 -44.54 -7.22 15.85
C GLU A 31 -43.21 -7.20 15.08
N GLU A 32 -43.26 -6.78 13.82
CA GLU A 32 -42.08 -6.43 13.04
C GLU A 32 -41.39 -5.23 13.69
N LYS A 33 -40.42 -5.52 14.57
CA LYS A 33 -39.39 -4.55 14.98
C LYS A 33 -38.61 -4.13 13.75
N SER A 34 -39.09 -3.09 13.08
CA SER A 34 -38.37 -2.43 11.99
C SER A 34 -37.03 -1.94 12.53
N GLN A 35 -35.96 -2.66 12.17
CA GLN A 35 -34.60 -2.23 12.44
C GLN A 35 -34.44 -0.84 11.81
N THR A 36 -34.22 0.19 12.63
CA THR A 36 -34.08 1.57 12.17
C THR A 36 -32.74 1.72 11.45
N HIS A 37 -32.63 1.19 10.24
CA HIS A 37 -31.51 1.46 9.37
C HIS A 37 -31.47 2.98 9.15
N ARG A 38 -30.35 3.64 9.51
CA ARG A 38 -30.21 5.08 9.31
C ARG A 38 -30.51 5.39 7.84
N LYS A 39 -31.47 6.27 7.59
CA LYS A 39 -31.83 6.68 6.23
C LYS A 39 -30.59 7.27 5.54
N ARG A 40 -30.36 6.87 4.28
CA ARG A 40 -29.25 7.38 3.47
C ARG A 40 -29.40 8.90 3.29
N ASN A 41 -28.27 9.59 3.09
CA ASN A 41 -28.33 10.99 2.67
C ASN A 41 -28.87 11.07 1.25
N LEU A 42 -29.65 12.11 0.93
CA LEU A 42 -30.16 12.30 -0.44
C LEU A 42 -29.02 12.40 -1.45
N THR A 43 -29.21 11.79 -2.61
CA THR A 43 -28.34 11.94 -3.77
C THR A 43 -28.41 13.36 -4.32
N ASN A 44 -27.46 13.76 -5.17
CA ASN A 44 -27.52 15.08 -5.78
C ASN A 44 -28.76 15.23 -6.69
N GLU A 45 -29.11 14.18 -7.45
CA GLU A 45 -30.29 14.13 -8.31
C GLU A 45 -31.58 14.35 -7.51
N GLU A 46 -31.79 13.62 -6.41
CA GLU A 46 -32.97 13.77 -5.54
C GLU A 46 -33.06 15.19 -4.95
N ARG A 47 -31.92 15.83 -4.66
CA ARG A 47 -31.90 17.21 -4.16
C ARG A 47 -32.30 18.21 -5.25
N LEU A 48 -31.86 17.99 -6.50
CA LEU A 48 -32.23 18.81 -7.65
C LEU A 48 -33.73 18.66 -7.97
N GLU A 49 -34.24 17.44 -7.98
CA GLU A 49 -35.68 17.18 -8.15
C GLU A 49 -36.52 17.83 -7.06
N MET A 50 -36.04 17.79 -5.81
CA MET A 50 -36.71 18.47 -4.72
C MET A 50 -36.67 19.99 -4.88
N ALA A 51 -35.57 20.56 -5.32
CA ALA A 51 -35.50 21.99 -5.60
C ALA A 51 -36.46 22.40 -6.73
N ALA A 52 -36.53 21.64 -7.82
CA ALA A 52 -37.47 21.87 -8.91
C ALA A 52 -38.93 21.77 -8.42
N PHE A 53 -39.24 20.78 -7.57
CA PHE A 53 -40.57 20.63 -6.97
C PHE A 53 -40.92 21.81 -6.05
N LEU A 54 -39.98 22.26 -5.21
CA LEU A 54 -40.20 23.38 -4.30
C LEU A 54 -40.37 24.70 -5.07
N PHE A 55 -39.60 24.91 -6.14
CA PHE A 55 -39.73 26.10 -6.99
C PHE A 55 -41.06 26.13 -7.74
N LYS A 56 -41.50 25.00 -8.32
CA LYS A 56 -42.81 24.92 -8.99
C LYS A 56 -43.97 25.28 -8.06
N ASN A 57 -43.82 24.99 -6.76
CA ASN A 57 -44.85 25.22 -5.75
C ASN A 57 -44.67 26.53 -4.95
N SER A 58 -43.72 27.40 -5.30
CA SER A 58 -43.51 28.68 -4.60
C SER A 58 -44.46 29.79 -5.04
N GLN A 59 -45.36 29.52 -5.99
CA GLN A 59 -46.44 30.42 -6.47
C GLN A 59 -45.97 31.85 -6.83
N GLY A 60 -44.69 32.05 -7.17
CA GLY A 60 -44.14 33.37 -7.50
C GLY A 60 -43.89 34.29 -6.30
N GLU A 61 -44.17 33.85 -5.07
CA GLU A 61 -43.88 34.62 -3.86
C GLU A 61 -42.45 34.35 -3.38
N GLY A 62 -41.77 35.38 -2.85
CA GLY A 62 -40.45 35.25 -2.22
C GLY A 62 -40.45 34.36 -0.95
N ARG A 63 -41.59 33.78 -0.60
CA ARG A 63 -41.80 32.92 0.57
C ARG A 63 -42.56 31.66 0.19
N LEU A 64 -41.92 30.51 0.41
CA LEU A 64 -42.52 29.20 0.20
C LEU A 64 -43.54 28.87 1.30
N PRO A 65 -44.78 28.47 0.96
CA PRO A 65 -45.79 28.11 1.95
C PRO A 65 -45.40 26.82 2.71
N ARG A 66 -45.82 26.74 3.97
CA ARG A 66 -45.48 25.60 4.85
C ARG A 66 -46.04 24.27 4.32
N SER A 67 -47.20 24.31 3.68
CA SER A 67 -47.83 23.16 3.03
C SER A 67 -46.97 22.58 1.91
N ALA A 68 -46.32 23.42 1.09
CA ALA A 68 -45.43 22.98 0.03
C ALA A 68 -44.17 22.28 0.58
N ILE A 69 -43.63 22.75 1.71
CA ILE A 69 -42.52 22.09 2.41
C ILE A 69 -42.96 20.70 2.92
N THR A 70 -44.15 20.60 3.50
CA THR A 70 -44.71 19.32 3.97
C THR A 70 -44.93 18.37 2.79
N ALA A 71 -45.55 18.83 1.70
CA ALA A 71 -45.76 18.04 0.49
C ALA A 71 -44.44 17.53 -0.12
N ALA A 72 -43.38 18.35 -0.13
CA ALA A 72 -42.06 17.92 -0.56
C ALA A 72 -41.47 16.88 0.39
N ALA A 73 -41.61 17.08 1.70
CA ALA A 73 -41.13 16.15 2.70
C ALA A 73 -41.74 14.75 2.53
N ASP A 74 -43.06 14.69 2.30
CA ASP A 74 -43.80 13.46 2.10
C ASP A 74 -43.41 12.79 0.77
N LYS A 75 -43.32 13.56 -0.32
CA LYS A 75 -42.91 13.06 -1.64
C LYS A 75 -41.52 12.40 -1.63
N PHE A 76 -40.55 13.06 -1.00
CA PHE A 76 -39.17 12.57 -0.95
C PHE A 76 -38.87 11.71 0.30
N LYS A 77 -39.87 11.42 1.14
CA LYS A 77 -39.77 10.63 2.39
C LYS A 77 -38.68 11.13 3.36
N VAL A 78 -38.50 12.45 3.42
CA VAL A 78 -37.51 13.15 4.24
C VAL A 78 -38.17 13.96 5.35
N HIS A 79 -37.41 14.32 6.38
CA HIS A 79 -37.92 15.25 7.39
C HIS A 79 -38.14 16.65 6.81
N ARG A 80 -39.20 17.36 7.22
CA ARG A 80 -39.54 18.72 6.74
C ARG A 80 -38.37 19.71 6.78
N ASN A 81 -37.48 19.56 7.77
CA ASN A 81 -36.31 20.43 7.93
C ASN A 81 -35.31 20.27 6.77
N THR A 82 -35.24 19.08 6.16
CA THR A 82 -34.37 18.84 4.98
C THR A 82 -34.90 19.61 3.76
N ALA A 83 -36.21 19.55 3.51
CA ALA A 83 -36.86 20.32 2.44
C ALA A 83 -36.73 21.83 2.68
N SER A 84 -36.97 22.29 3.91
CA SER A 84 -36.76 23.71 4.28
C SER A 84 -35.30 24.13 4.11
N ARG A 85 -34.33 23.27 4.47
CA ARG A 85 -32.90 23.56 4.28
C ARG A 85 -32.53 23.70 2.81
N ILE A 86 -33.09 22.87 1.94
CA ILE A 86 -32.88 22.97 0.48
C ILE A 86 -33.44 24.30 -0.04
N TRP A 87 -34.65 24.68 0.37
CA TRP A 87 -35.21 25.99 0.02
C TRP A 87 -34.33 27.16 0.48
N ASN A 88 -33.85 27.13 1.72
CA ASN A 88 -32.99 28.18 2.27
C ASN A 88 -31.62 28.26 1.59
N LEU A 89 -31.12 27.16 0.99
CA LEU A 89 -29.92 27.20 0.14
C LEU A 89 -30.18 27.89 -1.20
N MET A 90 -31.38 27.71 -1.75
CA MET A 90 -31.79 28.27 -3.03
C MET A 90 -32.15 29.77 -2.94
N LYS A 91 -32.77 30.19 -1.83
CA LYS A 91 -33.31 31.54 -1.63
C LYS A 91 -32.31 32.67 -1.94
N PRO A 92 -31.05 32.67 -1.45
CA PRO A 92 -30.11 33.73 -1.75
C PRO A 92 -29.77 33.88 -3.24
N ALA A 93 -29.77 32.78 -4.00
CA ALA A 93 -29.54 32.80 -5.44
C ALA A 93 -30.79 33.29 -6.20
N LEU A 94 -31.98 32.93 -5.69
CA LEU A 94 -33.26 33.43 -6.21
C LEU A 94 -33.43 34.94 -5.99
N ASP A 95 -33.05 35.45 -4.81
CA ASP A 95 -33.10 36.88 -4.47
C ASP A 95 -32.15 37.70 -5.37
N ARG A 96 -31.08 37.09 -5.91
CA ARG A 96 -30.16 37.70 -6.90
C ARG A 96 -30.63 37.55 -8.35
N GLY A 97 -31.76 36.90 -8.61
CA GLY A 97 -32.26 36.61 -9.96
C GLY A 97 -31.52 35.45 -10.68
N ALA A 98 -30.62 34.74 -10.01
CA ALA A 98 -29.82 33.65 -10.58
C ALA A 98 -30.55 32.29 -10.46
N VAL A 99 -31.73 32.18 -11.09
CA VAL A 99 -32.61 31.00 -10.98
C VAL A 99 -31.91 29.70 -11.41
N ALA A 100 -31.14 29.73 -12.49
CA ALA A 100 -30.41 28.58 -12.98
C ALA A 100 -29.34 28.08 -11.99
N GLU A 101 -28.63 28.99 -11.32
CA GLU A 101 -27.61 28.66 -10.30
C GLU A 101 -28.26 28.08 -9.03
N ALA A 102 -29.38 28.68 -8.64
CA ALA A 102 -30.20 28.25 -7.51
C ALA A 102 -30.66 26.79 -7.64
N MET A 103 -31.05 26.38 -8.85
CA MET A 103 -31.57 25.05 -9.15
C MET A 103 -30.51 23.99 -9.43
N THR A 104 -29.25 24.36 -9.71
CA THR A 104 -28.22 23.42 -10.18
C THR A 104 -27.05 23.26 -9.24
N VAL A 105 -26.51 24.35 -8.70
CA VAL A 105 -25.23 24.34 -7.95
C VAL A 105 -25.48 24.49 -6.45
N SER A 106 -26.31 25.46 -6.06
CA SER A 106 -26.53 25.82 -4.64
C SER A 106 -27.10 24.68 -3.78
N VAL A 107 -27.84 23.76 -4.39
CA VAL A 107 -28.58 22.68 -3.73
C VAL A 107 -27.76 21.40 -3.53
N LEU A 108 -26.64 21.27 -4.25
CA LEU A 108 -25.78 20.08 -4.22
C LEU A 108 -25.22 19.80 -2.82
N SER A 109 -24.88 18.53 -2.57
CA SER A 109 -24.33 18.12 -1.28
C SER A 109 -22.94 18.71 -1.04
N ARG A 110 -22.83 19.58 -0.03
CA ARG A 110 -21.54 20.14 0.43
C ARG A 110 -20.66 19.17 1.20
N LYS A 111 -21.12 17.93 1.42
CA LYS A 111 -20.37 16.90 2.17
C LYS A 111 -19.23 16.32 1.34
N ARG A 112 -19.36 16.25 0.02
CA ARG A 112 -18.32 15.73 -0.87
C ARG A 112 -17.09 16.63 -0.75
N GLY A 113 -15.94 16.06 -0.37
CA GLY A 113 -14.69 16.80 -0.14
C GLY A 113 -14.55 17.44 1.25
N ASN A 114 -15.66 17.78 1.92
CA ASN A 114 -15.65 18.35 3.27
C ASN A 114 -15.95 17.32 4.38
N CYS A 115 -15.85 16.04 4.05
CA CYS A 115 -16.11 14.94 4.98
C CYS A 115 -14.81 14.31 5.47
N GLY A 116 -14.87 13.74 6.67
CA GLY A 116 -13.76 13.01 7.27
C GLY A 116 -12.77 13.88 8.05
N ARG A 117 -11.74 13.23 8.56
CA ARG A 117 -10.69 13.88 9.35
C ARG A 117 -9.78 14.70 8.45
N LYS A 118 -9.51 15.96 8.80
CA LYS A 118 -8.51 16.79 8.13
C LYS A 118 -7.13 16.13 8.21
N LYS A 119 -6.37 16.14 7.11
CA LYS A 119 -4.99 15.67 7.11
C LYS A 119 -4.16 16.58 8.01
N LYS A 120 -3.25 15.99 8.79
CA LYS A 120 -2.26 16.74 9.57
C LYS A 120 -1.03 16.93 8.69
N ASP A 121 -0.48 18.12 8.72
CA ASP A 121 0.73 18.45 7.98
C ASP A 121 1.95 17.93 8.74
N TYR A 122 2.76 17.14 8.05
CA TYR A 122 3.99 16.53 8.57
C TYR A 122 5.24 16.98 7.76
N SER A 123 5.13 18.09 7.04
CA SER A 123 6.21 18.58 6.17
C SER A 123 7.46 18.93 6.97
N ALA A 124 7.30 19.65 8.09
CA ALA A 124 8.40 20.02 8.97
C ALA A 124 9.09 18.79 9.59
N GLU A 125 8.31 17.78 10.00
CA GLU A 125 8.82 16.52 10.55
C GLU A 125 9.64 15.76 9.51
N MET A 126 9.20 15.75 8.25
CA MET A 126 9.92 15.09 7.17
C MET A 126 11.22 15.79 6.78
N GLU A 127 11.33 17.11 6.96
CA GLU A 127 12.60 17.82 6.81
C GLU A 127 13.55 17.48 7.96
N ARG A 128 13.04 17.35 9.18
CA ARG A 128 13.81 16.91 10.35
C ARG A 128 14.44 15.53 10.16
N VAL A 129 13.74 14.60 9.48
CA VAL A 129 14.27 13.26 9.14
C VAL A 129 15.61 13.34 8.40
N LYS A 130 15.79 14.30 7.49
CA LYS A 130 17.03 14.46 6.69
C LYS A 130 18.22 14.90 7.55
N GLN A 131 17.96 15.59 8.65
CA GLN A 131 18.98 16.13 9.55
C GLN A 131 19.47 15.11 10.59
N LEU A 132 18.72 14.02 10.82
CA LEU A 132 19.06 13.03 11.84
C LEU A 132 20.33 12.23 11.46
N PRO A 133 21.13 11.73 12.41
CA PRO A 133 22.21 10.79 12.11
C PRO A 133 21.70 9.50 11.44
N ALA A 134 22.56 8.83 10.65
CA ALA A 134 22.21 7.61 9.92
C ALA A 134 21.65 6.50 10.84
N ASP A 135 22.21 6.35 12.04
CA ASP A 135 21.81 5.36 13.03
C ASP A 135 20.33 5.49 13.44
N GLN A 136 19.82 6.72 13.50
CA GLN A 136 18.44 7.01 13.88
C GLN A 136 17.46 6.90 12.68
N ARG A 137 17.98 6.91 11.45
CA ARG A 137 17.18 6.69 10.22
C ARG A 137 17.01 5.21 9.88
N GLY A 138 17.83 4.33 10.45
CA GLY A 138 17.93 2.92 10.08
C GLY A 138 16.73 2.05 10.46
N SER A 139 15.92 2.43 11.45
CA SER A 139 14.69 1.70 11.79
C SER A 139 13.51 2.62 11.98
N LEU A 140 12.33 2.19 11.53
CA LEU A 140 11.10 2.98 11.65
C LEU A 140 10.73 3.28 13.12
N ARG A 141 11.13 2.42 14.07
CA ARG A 141 10.92 2.62 15.50
C ARG A 141 11.86 3.70 16.06
N ALA A 142 13.15 3.65 15.73
CA ALA A 142 14.10 4.68 16.12
C ALA A 142 13.72 6.04 15.52
N LEU A 143 13.36 6.05 14.23
CA LEU A 143 12.98 7.25 13.51
C LEU A 143 11.69 7.88 14.08
N SER A 144 10.70 7.05 14.41
CA SER A 144 9.46 7.48 15.08
C SER A 144 9.75 8.17 16.42
N SER A 145 10.66 7.60 17.21
CA SER A 145 11.05 8.15 18.52
C SER A 145 11.83 9.46 18.38
N ALA A 146 12.70 9.57 17.37
CA ALA A 146 13.51 10.77 17.12
C ALA A 146 12.68 11.95 16.56
N VAL A 147 11.69 11.67 15.70
CA VAL A 147 10.90 12.72 15.02
C VAL A 147 9.63 13.08 15.81
N GLY A 148 9.16 12.20 16.70
CA GLY A 148 7.91 12.37 17.46
C GLY A 148 6.65 12.07 16.65
N VAL A 149 6.78 11.38 15.50
CA VAL A 149 5.65 10.98 14.64
C VAL A 149 5.36 9.50 14.86
N PRO A 150 4.08 9.09 15.00
CA PRO A 150 3.74 7.69 15.16
C PRO A 150 4.25 6.82 14.02
N ARG A 151 4.83 5.66 14.37
CA ARG A 151 5.43 4.68 13.44
C ARG A 151 4.59 4.42 12.18
N THR A 152 3.29 4.17 12.34
CA THR A 152 2.37 3.86 11.23
C THR A 152 2.15 5.05 10.29
N THR A 153 2.12 6.27 10.83
CA THR A 153 2.00 7.49 10.05
C THR A 153 3.26 7.74 9.25
N LEU A 154 4.42 7.57 9.90
CA LEU A 154 5.72 7.73 9.27
C LEU A 154 5.91 6.73 8.12
N PHE A 155 5.51 5.46 8.31
CA PHE A 155 5.54 4.44 7.26
C PHE A 155 4.74 4.86 6.02
N ARG A 156 3.51 5.33 6.23
CA ARG A 156 2.64 5.78 5.13
C ARG A 156 3.22 6.99 4.41
N LEU A 157 3.68 8.00 5.16
CA LEU A 157 4.31 9.20 4.58
C LEU A 157 5.55 8.88 3.74
N LEU A 158 6.35 7.91 4.19
CA LEU A 158 7.56 7.50 3.48
C LEU A 158 7.24 6.73 2.19
N ARG A 159 6.23 5.86 2.21
CA ARG A 159 5.72 5.15 1.02
C ARG A 159 5.07 6.09 0.00
N ASP A 160 4.28 7.04 0.47
CA ASP A 160 3.62 8.02 -0.40
C ASP A 160 4.66 8.88 -1.11
N LYS A 161 5.74 9.29 -0.43
CA LYS A 161 6.86 10.01 -1.06
C LYS A 161 7.61 9.17 -2.10
N GLU A 162 7.85 7.88 -1.85
CA GLU A 162 8.48 6.98 -2.84
C GLU A 162 7.66 6.87 -4.13
N THR A 163 6.34 6.99 -4.03
CA THR A 163 5.41 6.84 -5.17
C THR A 163 5.17 8.16 -5.91
N MET A 164 5.43 9.30 -5.27
CA MET A 164 5.27 10.66 -5.82
C MET A 164 6.57 11.24 -6.38
N SER A 165 7.69 10.52 -6.28
CA SER A 165 8.90 10.85 -7.04
C SER A 165 8.64 10.54 -8.51
N GLU A 166 8.27 11.58 -9.26
CA GLU A 166 8.03 11.55 -10.70
C GLU A 166 9.18 10.86 -11.48
N PRO A 167 8.90 10.16 -12.60
CA PRO A 167 9.91 9.36 -13.34
C PRO A 167 11.04 10.17 -14.01
N GLY A 168 11.04 11.50 -13.89
CA GLY A 168 11.85 12.41 -14.72
C GLY A 168 13.08 13.02 -14.05
N ASP A 169 13.22 12.98 -12.73
CA ASP A 169 14.35 13.62 -12.05
C ASP A 169 15.38 12.57 -11.60
N GLN A 170 16.36 12.30 -12.47
CA GLN A 170 17.54 11.48 -12.15
C GLN A 170 18.56 12.25 -11.29
N GLY A 171 18.18 13.38 -10.70
CA GLY A 171 18.95 14.15 -9.73
C GLY A 171 18.71 13.70 -8.29
N ASN A 172 19.40 12.65 -7.87
CA ASN A 172 19.77 12.38 -6.47
C ASN A 172 18.61 12.35 -5.43
N PRO A 173 17.99 11.17 -5.14
CA PRO A 173 16.94 11.06 -4.13
C PRO A 173 17.55 11.20 -2.72
N ALA A 174 17.69 12.44 -2.25
CA ALA A 174 18.23 12.81 -0.94
C ALA A 174 17.35 12.38 0.25
N CYS A 175 16.26 11.65 0.00
CA CYS A 175 15.50 10.95 1.04
C CYS A 175 15.24 9.49 0.63
N SER A 176 16.27 8.82 0.13
CA SER A 176 16.31 7.36 0.03
C SER A 176 16.46 6.78 1.44
N VAL A 177 15.40 6.86 2.25
CA VAL A 177 15.24 6.01 3.45
C VAL A 177 14.86 4.59 2.99
N LYS A 178 15.54 4.08 1.95
CA LYS A 178 15.61 2.64 1.76
C LYS A 178 16.41 2.16 2.94
N LEU A 179 15.76 1.38 3.82
CA LEU A 179 16.44 0.56 4.80
C LEU A 179 17.52 -0.20 4.02
N THR A 180 18.76 0.27 4.11
CA THR A 180 19.87 -0.40 3.44
C THR A 180 20.09 -1.64 4.26
N ILE A 181 19.43 -2.72 3.87
CA ILE A 181 19.74 -4.05 4.38
C ILE A 181 21.13 -4.34 3.81
N THR A 182 22.16 -4.07 4.60
CA THR A 182 23.52 -4.43 4.21
C THR A 182 23.60 -5.95 4.27
N ASP A 183 23.68 -6.59 3.10
CA ASP A 183 23.93 -8.02 2.99
C ASP A 183 25.29 -8.34 3.64
N THR A 184 25.24 -8.76 4.91
CA THR A 184 26.40 -9.08 5.74
C THR A 184 26.86 -10.50 5.42
N ILE A 185 26.99 -10.81 4.13
CA ILE A 185 27.42 -12.13 3.66
C ILE A 185 28.96 -12.23 3.71
N LYS A 186 29.66 -11.08 3.68
CA LYS A 186 31.12 -11.03 3.74
C LYS A 186 31.58 -10.58 5.12
N PRO A 187 32.62 -11.22 5.69
CA PRO A 187 33.19 -10.76 6.95
C PRO A 187 33.76 -9.34 6.79
N PRO A 188 33.67 -8.50 7.82
CA PRO A 188 34.26 -7.16 7.77
C PRO A 188 35.78 -7.25 7.56
N LEU A 189 36.31 -6.42 6.68
CA LEU A 189 37.75 -6.38 6.41
C LEU A 189 38.46 -5.70 7.59
N SER A 190 39.42 -6.42 8.20
CA SER A 190 40.36 -5.80 9.15
C SER A 190 41.24 -4.77 8.46
N GLU A 191 41.80 -3.82 9.22
CA GLU A 191 42.75 -2.83 8.67
C GLU A 191 43.97 -3.48 8.01
N LYS A 192 44.42 -4.63 8.54
CA LYS A 192 45.47 -5.45 7.91
C LYS A 192 45.04 -5.93 6.52
N ASN A 193 43.86 -6.52 6.42
CA ASN A 193 43.32 -7.04 5.15
C ASN A 193 43.12 -5.90 4.14
N LYS A 194 42.65 -4.73 4.57
CA LYS A 194 42.53 -3.53 3.72
C LYS A 194 43.88 -3.13 3.15
N ARG A 195 44.91 -3.07 3.99
CA ARG A 195 46.28 -2.71 3.58
C ARG A 195 46.88 -3.71 2.60
N GLU A 196 46.70 -5.01 2.84
CA GLU A 196 47.17 -6.06 1.91
C GLU A 196 46.45 -5.99 0.56
N ARG A 197 45.14 -5.78 0.55
CA ARG A 197 44.38 -5.58 -0.71
C ARG A 197 44.84 -4.33 -1.46
N LEU A 198 45.12 -3.23 -0.77
CA LEU A 198 45.65 -2.02 -1.39
C LEU A 198 47.04 -2.24 -1.98
N ARG A 199 47.94 -2.92 -1.27
CA ARG A 199 49.26 -3.31 -1.80
C ARG A 199 49.14 -4.17 -3.04
N PHE A 200 48.21 -5.14 -3.04
CA PHE A 200 47.93 -5.95 -4.22
C PHE A 200 47.45 -5.10 -5.40
N CYS A 201 46.47 -4.21 -5.19
CA CYS A 201 46.01 -3.31 -6.25
C CYS A 201 47.13 -2.41 -6.78
N TYR A 202 47.96 -1.87 -5.88
CA TYR A 202 49.10 -1.03 -6.23
C TYR A 202 50.14 -1.79 -7.09
N SER A 203 50.41 -3.06 -6.77
CA SER A 203 51.30 -3.91 -7.56
C SER A 203 50.82 -4.16 -9.00
N LYS A 204 49.53 -3.93 -9.26
CA LYS A 204 48.89 -4.08 -10.58
C LYS A 204 48.73 -2.75 -11.30
N LEU A 205 49.28 -1.65 -10.77
CA LEU A 205 49.22 -0.34 -11.40
C LEU A 205 50.46 -0.11 -12.27
N ARG A 206 50.25 0.34 -13.51
CA ARG A 206 51.32 0.76 -14.41
C ARG A 206 51.76 2.19 -14.09
N PRO A 207 52.96 2.61 -14.52
CA PRO A 207 53.47 3.98 -14.29
C PRO A 207 52.58 5.10 -14.85
N ASN A 208 51.74 4.81 -15.83
CA ASN A 208 50.77 5.74 -16.42
C ASN A 208 49.47 5.89 -15.60
N GLY A 209 49.40 5.26 -14.42
CA GLY A 209 48.21 5.31 -13.55
C GLY A 209 47.06 4.40 -13.98
N LEU A 210 47.24 3.57 -15.01
CA LEU A 210 46.26 2.58 -15.46
C LEU A 210 46.61 1.20 -14.88
N PHE A 211 45.60 0.39 -14.57
CA PHE A 211 45.84 -1.00 -14.16
C PHE A 211 46.43 -1.82 -15.31
N ASP A 212 47.22 -2.84 -14.97
CA ASP A 212 47.72 -3.85 -15.89
C ASP A 212 46.54 -4.54 -16.59
N ASP A 213 46.69 -4.78 -17.88
CA ASP A 213 45.66 -5.36 -18.71
C ASP A 213 45.46 -6.86 -18.46
N MET A 214 46.41 -7.51 -17.76
CA MET A 214 46.31 -8.88 -17.26
C MET A 214 45.96 -9.92 -18.34
N PHE A 215 46.32 -9.66 -19.61
CA PHE A 215 46.03 -10.56 -20.73
C PHE A 215 46.73 -11.92 -20.61
N ASN A 216 47.78 -12.01 -19.80
CA ASN A 216 48.53 -13.22 -19.47
C ASN A 216 48.06 -13.91 -18.18
N VAL A 217 46.96 -13.46 -17.57
CA VAL A 217 46.46 -14.01 -16.29
C VAL A 217 45.13 -14.72 -16.50
N VAL A 218 45.10 -16.02 -16.21
CA VAL A 218 43.86 -16.80 -16.12
C VAL A 218 43.44 -16.90 -14.66
N HIS A 219 42.23 -16.44 -14.36
CA HIS A 219 41.69 -16.55 -13.00
C HIS A 219 40.98 -17.89 -12.85
N VAL A 220 41.50 -18.73 -11.97
CA VAL A 220 40.89 -20.02 -11.64
C VAL A 220 40.16 -19.89 -10.31
N ASN A 221 38.90 -20.31 -10.26
CA ASN A 221 38.11 -20.31 -9.03
C ASN A 221 37.19 -21.52 -8.99
N THR A 222 36.88 -22.00 -7.79
CA THR A 222 35.85 -23.01 -7.57
C THR A 222 34.51 -22.33 -7.31
N LYS A 223 33.46 -22.73 -8.03
CA LYS A 223 32.11 -22.22 -7.83
C LYS A 223 31.13 -23.36 -7.64
N TRP A 224 30.30 -23.26 -6.61
CA TRP A 224 29.18 -24.16 -6.40
C TRP A 224 28.02 -23.78 -7.33
N CYS A 225 27.58 -24.72 -8.16
CA CYS A 225 26.41 -24.57 -9.01
C CYS A 225 25.34 -25.56 -8.55
N SER A 226 24.09 -25.10 -8.50
CA SER A 226 22.95 -25.98 -8.28
C SER A 226 22.44 -26.42 -9.64
N LEU A 227 22.59 -27.70 -9.96
CA LEU A 227 22.07 -28.24 -11.20
C LEU A 227 20.63 -28.73 -10.98
N PRO A 228 19.71 -28.46 -11.92
CA PRO A 228 18.41 -29.10 -11.90
C PRO A 228 18.60 -30.61 -12.07
N SER A 229 18.06 -31.39 -11.14
CA SER A 229 18.02 -32.84 -11.28
C SER A 229 16.90 -33.20 -12.25
N THR A 230 17.15 -34.09 -13.21
CA THR A 230 16.18 -34.53 -14.24
C THR A 230 15.03 -35.37 -13.68
N ARG A 231 15.02 -35.66 -12.37
CA ARG A 231 13.90 -36.26 -11.65
C ARG A 231 13.66 -35.47 -10.39
N ASP A 232 12.39 -35.28 -10.02
CA ASP A 232 11.82 -34.41 -8.96
C ASP A 232 12.33 -34.64 -7.52
N ALA A 233 13.64 -34.72 -7.31
CA ALA A 233 14.23 -34.88 -6.00
C ALA A 233 15.58 -34.16 -5.93
N LYS A 234 15.56 -33.01 -5.24
CA LYS A 234 16.70 -32.26 -4.70
C LYS A 234 17.68 -31.69 -5.75
N LYS A 235 17.93 -30.37 -5.69
CA LYS A 235 18.98 -29.72 -6.48
C LYS A 235 20.34 -30.29 -6.06
N ALA A 236 21.04 -30.96 -6.97
CA ALA A 236 22.40 -31.41 -6.72
C ALA A 236 23.33 -30.19 -6.69
N LYS A 237 24.08 -30.02 -5.60
CA LYS A 237 25.14 -29.01 -5.51
C LYS A 237 26.44 -29.64 -6.01
N VAL A 238 26.92 -29.15 -7.15
CA VAL A 238 28.18 -29.61 -7.75
C VAL A 238 29.17 -28.46 -7.70
N MET A 239 30.43 -28.75 -7.34
CA MET A 239 31.51 -27.78 -7.41
C MET A 239 32.16 -27.86 -8.79
N PHE A 240 32.24 -26.72 -9.48
CA PHE A 240 32.93 -26.59 -10.75
C PHE A 240 34.22 -25.81 -10.56
N LEU A 241 35.31 -26.30 -11.17
CA LEU A 241 36.50 -25.49 -11.38
C LEU A 241 36.24 -24.61 -12.62
N VAL A 242 36.22 -23.30 -12.43
CA VAL A 242 35.96 -22.32 -13.48
C VAL A 242 37.23 -21.52 -13.71
N ALA A 243 37.77 -21.59 -14.93
CA ALA A 243 38.87 -20.74 -15.38
C ALA A 243 38.30 -19.66 -16.30
N VAL A 244 38.50 -18.39 -15.93
CA VAL A 244 38.07 -17.23 -16.72
C VAL A 244 39.30 -16.43 -17.13
N ALA A 245 39.56 -16.41 -18.43
CA ALA A 245 40.46 -15.44 -19.05
C ALA A 245 39.69 -14.14 -19.35
N ARG A 246 40.37 -13.00 -19.38
CA ARG A 246 39.75 -11.73 -19.75
C ARG A 246 39.24 -11.82 -21.20
N PRO A 247 37.95 -11.54 -21.50
CA PRO A 247 37.44 -11.62 -22.86
C PRO A 247 38.23 -10.70 -23.79
N GLN A 248 38.82 -11.27 -24.83
CA GLN A 248 39.49 -10.51 -25.90
C GLN A 248 38.43 -10.02 -26.88
N ARG A 249 38.43 -8.71 -27.16
CA ARG A 249 37.58 -8.13 -28.20
C ARG A 249 38.37 -8.21 -29.51
N ASP A 250 38.24 -9.34 -30.21
CA ASP A 250 38.91 -9.59 -31.49
C ASP A 250 38.41 -8.59 -32.54
N VAL A 251 39.26 -7.66 -32.98
CA VAL A 251 38.92 -6.65 -34.01
C VAL A 251 38.73 -7.31 -35.38
N GLU A 252 39.46 -8.39 -35.68
CA GLU A 252 39.37 -9.15 -36.94
C GLU A 252 38.03 -9.88 -37.11
N ARG A 253 37.39 -10.27 -36.01
CA ARG A 253 36.12 -11.02 -36.03
C ARG A 253 34.90 -10.16 -36.42
N GLN A 254 35.08 -8.85 -36.63
CA GLN A 254 34.02 -7.95 -37.11
C GLN A 254 33.88 -7.88 -38.63
N GLN A 255 34.84 -8.39 -39.42
CA GLN A 255 34.69 -8.38 -40.89
C GLN A 255 33.61 -9.35 -41.38
N HIS A 256 33.16 -10.29 -40.53
CA HIS A 256 31.96 -11.10 -40.76
C HIS A 256 31.04 -11.07 -39.54
N PRO A 257 29.87 -10.42 -39.62
CA PRO A 257 28.87 -10.52 -38.56
C PRO A 257 28.27 -11.94 -38.55
N PRO A 258 28.17 -12.61 -37.39
CA PRO A 258 27.40 -13.85 -37.28
C PRO A 258 25.89 -13.55 -37.49
N PRO A 259 25.12 -14.49 -38.08
CA PRO A 259 23.68 -14.29 -38.27
C PRO A 259 23.00 -14.12 -36.92
N ALA A 260 22.10 -13.13 -36.86
CA ALA A 260 21.38 -12.70 -35.67
C ALA A 260 20.73 -13.89 -34.95
N GLY A 261 21.16 -14.13 -33.72
CA GLY A 261 20.62 -15.18 -32.87
C GLY A 261 21.40 -15.27 -31.57
N ASP A 262 20.76 -14.84 -30.50
CA ASP A 262 21.25 -14.84 -29.12
C ASP A 262 21.35 -16.29 -28.58
N VAL A 263 22.28 -17.10 -29.12
CA VAL A 263 22.44 -18.54 -28.79
C VAL A 263 23.89 -18.91 -28.42
N GLY A 264 24.79 -17.93 -28.34
CA GLY A 264 26.23 -18.17 -28.18
C GLY A 264 26.65 -18.76 -26.83
N LEU A 265 25.91 -18.52 -25.75
CA LEU A 265 26.29 -19.04 -24.42
C LEU A 265 25.79 -20.47 -24.15
N LEU A 266 24.71 -20.88 -24.81
CA LEU A 266 24.09 -22.19 -24.61
C LEU A 266 24.80 -23.30 -25.40
N LEU A 267 25.34 -22.99 -26.59
CA LEU A 267 26.02 -23.98 -27.42
C LEU A 267 27.38 -24.43 -26.83
N ALA A 268 28.08 -23.52 -26.13
CA ALA A 268 29.39 -23.83 -25.54
C ALA A 268 29.30 -24.81 -24.36
N MET A 269 28.18 -24.81 -23.62
CA MET A 269 27.96 -25.76 -22.52
C MET A 269 27.53 -27.15 -23.03
N SER A 270 26.73 -27.23 -24.10
CA SER A 270 26.36 -28.53 -24.70
C SER A 270 27.56 -29.25 -25.32
N ALA A 271 28.43 -28.55 -26.04
CA ALA A 271 29.61 -29.18 -26.67
C ALA A 271 30.63 -29.72 -25.65
N ALA A 272 30.69 -29.13 -24.44
CA ALA A 272 31.54 -29.64 -23.35
C ALA A 272 30.93 -30.87 -22.66
N LEU A 273 29.60 -30.96 -22.59
CA LEU A 273 28.88 -32.11 -22.03
C LEU A 273 28.95 -33.34 -22.94
N GLU A 274 29.01 -33.16 -24.26
CA GLU A 274 29.14 -34.26 -25.22
C GLU A 274 30.56 -34.86 -25.26
N LYS A 275 31.60 -34.05 -24.99
CA LYS A 275 32.99 -34.51 -24.92
C LYS A 275 33.39 -35.16 -23.58
N ALA A 276 32.60 -34.99 -22.53
CA ALA A 276 32.86 -35.55 -21.20
C ALA A 276 32.33 -36.99 -21.01
N GLY A 277 31.99 -37.70 -22.08
CA GLY A 277 31.58 -39.11 -22.07
C GLY A 277 32.69 -40.13 -21.79
N HIS A 278 33.90 -39.71 -21.40
CA HIS A 278 34.92 -40.62 -20.86
C HIS A 278 34.91 -40.56 -19.34
N VAL A 279 34.04 -41.39 -18.76
CA VAL A 279 34.07 -41.77 -17.34
C VAL A 279 35.38 -42.53 -17.10
N ILE A 280 36.36 -41.88 -16.47
CA ILE A 280 37.41 -42.60 -15.75
C ILE A 280 36.78 -43.06 -14.43
N LYS A 281 36.38 -44.34 -14.38
CA LYS A 281 36.03 -45.02 -13.13
C LYS A 281 37.31 -45.16 -12.29
N ALA A 282 37.23 -44.72 -11.03
CA ALA A 282 37.98 -45.35 -9.95
C ALA A 282 37.16 -46.54 -9.42
#